data_AF-A0A7K0BQ30-F1
#
_entry.id   AF-A0A7K0BQ30-F1
#
_cell.length_a   1.000
_cell.length_b   1.000
_cell.length_c   1.000
_cell.angle_alpha   90.00
_cell.angle_beta   90.00
_cell.angle_gamma   90.00
#
_symmetry.space_group_name_H-M   'P 1'
#
loop_
_entity.id
_entity.type
_entity.pdbx_description
1 polymer ?
#
loop_
_entity_poly.entity_id
_entity_poly.type
_entity_poly.pdbx_seq_one_letter_code
_entity_poly.pdbx_strand_id
1 'polypeptide(L)'
;MLERITPDQLAWFAAWVAVSAEQADGPPLPAAYDHTIAVLHPGAEPATSDLTAPFHGPSSTEGHPSDRQKTVLDRILLTTTGPGAPACLASYDADPGSGTELLITSTGPGPASPPEDAVSADSPGDIAERVSGHITYLLVAGPLQDLVYTAWEARWDYEQPVTMLWPADRTWCLSSDPDLSYTVLGCDRTLAARLLAEPVLRARQM
;
A
#
# COMPACT_ATOMS: atom_id res chain seq x y z
N MET A 1 1.85 4.59 16.34
CA MET A 1 1.41 5.98 16.16
C MET A 1 1.92 6.43 14.81
N LEU A 2 1.08 7.09 14.01
CA LEU A 2 1.51 7.62 12.72
C LEU A 2 2.42 8.83 12.92
N GLU A 3 3.31 9.06 11.96
CA GLU A 3 4.37 10.05 12.01
C GLU A 3 4.46 10.76 10.65
N ARG A 4 5.00 11.98 10.66
CA ARG A 4 5.32 12.70 9.42
C ARG A 4 6.46 11.99 8.70
N ILE A 5 6.32 11.79 7.40
CA ILE A 5 7.37 11.18 6.58
C ILE A 5 8.63 12.06 6.57
N THR A 6 9.81 11.43 6.62
CA THR A 6 11.07 12.18 6.63
C THR A 6 11.40 12.73 5.25
N PRO A 7 12.18 13.83 5.15
CA PRO A 7 12.56 14.40 3.85
C PRO A 7 13.26 13.43 2.90
N ASP A 8 14.07 12.49 3.43
CA ASP A 8 14.74 11.46 2.62
C ASP A 8 13.74 10.47 2.01
N GLN A 9 12.76 10.01 2.79
CA GLN A 9 11.73 9.08 2.32
C GLN A 9 10.78 9.77 1.33
N LEU A 10 10.45 11.04 1.59
CA LEU A 10 9.67 11.88 0.67
C LEU A 10 10.39 12.08 -0.67
N ALA A 11 11.67 12.43 -0.64
CA ALA A 11 12.47 12.63 -1.87
C ALA A 11 12.59 11.34 -2.69
N TRP A 12 12.77 10.20 -2.01
CA TRP A 12 12.80 8.88 -2.65
C TRP A 12 11.46 8.57 -3.36
N PHE A 13 10.33 8.77 -2.67
CA PHE A 13 9.01 8.52 -3.27
C PHE A 13 8.73 9.49 -4.42
N ALA A 14 9.06 10.78 -4.28
CA ALA A 14 8.88 11.77 -5.33
C ALA A 14 9.68 11.42 -6.60
N ALA A 15 10.91 10.90 -6.44
CA ALA A 15 11.70 10.39 -7.56
C ALA A 15 11.04 9.19 -8.23
N TRP A 16 10.47 8.26 -7.45
CA TRP A 16 9.70 7.13 -7.98
C TRP A 16 8.46 7.59 -8.77
N VAL A 17 7.70 8.57 -8.25
CA VAL A 17 6.52 9.13 -8.94
C VAL A 17 6.92 9.72 -10.29
N ALA A 18 8.03 10.47 -10.34
CA ALA A 18 8.53 11.08 -11.56
C ALA A 18 8.88 10.04 -12.64
N VAL A 19 9.51 8.92 -12.26
CA VAL A 19 9.87 7.84 -13.20
C VAL A 19 8.62 7.02 -13.60
N SER A 20 7.73 6.75 -12.65
CA SER A 20 6.52 5.94 -12.92
C SER A 20 5.56 6.62 -13.89
N ALA A 21 5.49 7.96 -13.87
CA ALA A 21 4.67 8.73 -14.81
C ALA A 21 5.12 8.58 -16.28
N GLU A 22 6.35 8.13 -16.53
CA GLU A 22 6.90 7.93 -17.87
C GLU A 22 6.73 6.48 -18.37
N GLN A 23 6.26 5.54 -17.55
CA GLN A 23 6.15 4.11 -17.88
C GLN A 23 4.70 3.66 -18.07
N ALA A 24 4.44 2.94 -19.16
CA ALA A 24 3.10 2.41 -19.48
C ALA A 24 2.83 1.01 -18.91
N ASP A 25 3.87 0.27 -18.49
CA ASP A 25 3.81 -1.16 -18.15
C ASP A 25 3.79 -1.45 -16.64
N GLY A 26 3.42 -0.45 -15.84
CA GLY A 26 3.39 -0.51 -14.38
C GLY A 26 4.58 0.19 -13.71
N PRO A 27 4.48 0.51 -12.41
CA PRO A 27 5.51 1.29 -11.76
C PRO A 27 6.81 0.48 -11.64
N PRO A 28 7.96 1.08 -11.93
CA PRO A 28 9.23 0.40 -11.72
C PRO A 28 9.43 0.26 -10.22
N LEU A 29 9.39 -0.97 -9.72
CA LEU A 29 10.08 -1.23 -8.45
C LEU A 29 11.55 -0.87 -8.67
N PRO A 30 12.21 -0.20 -7.71
CA PRO A 30 13.63 0.07 -7.80
C PRO A 30 14.38 -1.21 -8.19
N ALA A 31 15.32 -1.14 -9.13
CA ALA A 31 16.17 -2.26 -9.56
C ALA A 31 17.11 -2.79 -8.44
N ALA A 32 16.86 -2.41 -7.19
CA ALA A 32 17.66 -2.69 -6.01
C ALA A 32 17.27 -4.00 -5.30
N TYR A 33 16.24 -4.71 -5.78
CA TYR A 33 15.74 -5.93 -5.15
C TYR A 33 16.23 -7.19 -5.88
N ASP A 34 16.67 -8.19 -5.12
CA ASP A 34 17.13 -9.47 -5.66
C ASP A 34 15.99 -10.27 -6.32
N HIS A 35 14.76 -10.07 -5.85
CA HIS A 35 13.58 -10.77 -6.33
C HIS A 35 12.40 -9.82 -6.48
N THR A 36 11.67 -10.00 -7.59
CA THR A 36 10.39 -9.34 -7.86
C THR A 36 9.28 -10.38 -7.87
N ILE A 37 8.28 -10.20 -7.03
CA ILE A 37 7.14 -11.11 -6.86
C ILE A 37 5.85 -10.38 -7.22
N ALA A 38 5.06 -10.94 -8.12
CA ALA A 38 3.69 -10.50 -8.38
C ALA A 38 2.70 -11.32 -7.56
N VAL A 39 1.77 -10.66 -6.89
CA VAL A 39 0.60 -11.23 -6.19
C VAL A 39 -0.63 -10.90 -7.01
N LEU A 40 -1.19 -11.91 -7.67
CA LEU A 40 -2.32 -11.74 -8.59
C LEU A 40 -3.60 -11.49 -7.80
N HIS A 41 -4.30 -10.40 -8.11
CA HIS A 41 -5.61 -10.12 -7.51
C HIS A 41 -6.66 -11.15 -7.96
N PRO A 42 -7.82 -11.23 -7.31
CA PRO A 42 -8.93 -12.04 -7.80
C PRO A 42 -9.26 -11.68 -9.25
N GLY A 43 -9.58 -12.68 -10.07
CA GLY A 43 -9.91 -12.46 -11.49
C GLY A 43 -8.72 -12.23 -12.42
N ALA A 44 -7.54 -11.89 -11.90
CA ALA A 44 -6.32 -11.76 -12.70
C ALA A 44 -5.80 -13.12 -13.16
N GLU A 45 -5.39 -13.22 -14.42
CA GLU A 45 -4.77 -14.39 -15.02
C GLU A 45 -3.43 -14.02 -15.70
N PRO A 46 -2.45 -14.95 -15.75
CA PRO A 46 -1.24 -14.75 -16.53
C PRO A 46 -1.60 -14.52 -18.00
N ALA A 47 -1.16 -13.39 -18.57
CA ALA A 47 -1.42 -13.05 -19.96
C ALA A 47 -0.77 -14.06 -20.93
N THR A 48 0.39 -14.59 -20.55
CA THR A 48 1.12 -15.63 -21.30
C THR A 48 1.93 -16.53 -20.34
N SER A 49 2.63 -17.53 -20.88
CA SER A 49 3.66 -18.28 -20.16
C SER A 49 4.92 -17.45 -19.86
N ASP A 50 5.02 -16.24 -20.41
CA ASP A 50 6.09 -15.29 -20.18
C ASP A 50 5.71 -14.36 -19.03
N LEU A 51 6.40 -14.52 -17.90
CA LEU A 51 6.15 -13.80 -16.64
C LEU A 51 6.68 -12.36 -16.66
N THR A 52 7.28 -11.93 -17.79
CA THR A 52 7.79 -10.57 -18.00
C THR A 52 6.77 -9.62 -18.64
N ALA A 53 5.60 -10.12 -19.05
CA ALA A 53 4.53 -9.36 -19.70
C ALA A 53 3.34 -9.08 -18.73
N PRO A 54 2.60 -7.97 -18.90
CA PRO A 54 1.59 -7.53 -17.92
C PRO A 54 0.46 -8.55 -17.75
N PHE A 55 0.04 -8.80 -16.51
CA PHE A 55 -1.10 -9.68 -16.20
C PHE A 55 -2.41 -9.08 -16.73
N HIS A 56 -3.25 -9.91 -17.35
CA HIS A 56 -4.57 -9.48 -17.82
C HIS A 56 -5.62 -9.79 -16.74
N GLY A 57 -6.38 -8.77 -16.35
CA GLY A 57 -7.50 -8.89 -15.42
C GLY A 57 -8.68 -8.03 -15.88
N PRO A 58 -9.89 -8.29 -15.38
CA PRO A 58 -11.06 -7.48 -15.71
C PRO A 58 -10.84 -6.03 -15.27
N SER A 59 -11.28 -5.08 -16.10
CA SER A 59 -11.13 -3.65 -15.85
C SER A 59 -11.76 -3.22 -14.51
N SER A 60 -10.96 -2.49 -13.72
CA SER A 60 -11.31 -1.46 -12.72
C SER A 60 -12.37 -1.74 -11.64
N THR A 61 -12.90 -2.95 -11.50
CA THR A 61 -13.84 -3.31 -10.40
C THR A 61 -13.35 -4.47 -9.51
N GLU A 62 -12.24 -5.12 -9.88
CA GLU A 62 -11.60 -6.22 -9.13
C GLU A 62 -10.08 -5.99 -8.90
N GLY A 63 -9.61 -4.74 -9.05
CA GLY A 63 -8.17 -4.36 -9.06
C GLY A 63 -7.48 -4.27 -7.68
N HIS A 64 -7.99 -4.99 -6.67
CA HIS A 64 -7.43 -4.97 -5.33
C HIS A 64 -7.20 -6.38 -4.79
N PRO A 65 -6.19 -6.59 -3.93
CA PRO A 65 -6.04 -7.85 -3.22
C PRO A 65 -7.31 -8.16 -2.42
N SER A 66 -7.77 -9.41 -2.44
CA SER A 66 -8.87 -9.83 -1.56
C SER A 66 -8.51 -9.65 -0.07
N ASP A 67 -9.50 -9.53 0.81
CA ASP A 67 -9.28 -9.44 2.28
C ASP A 67 -8.39 -10.57 2.82
N ARG A 68 -8.52 -11.77 2.24
CA ARG A 68 -7.71 -12.93 2.60
C ARG A 68 -6.25 -12.76 2.15
N GLN A 69 -6.01 -12.17 0.98
CA GLN A 69 -4.67 -11.82 0.52
C GLN A 69 -4.06 -10.71 1.37
N LYS A 70 -4.82 -9.63 1.64
CA LYS A 70 -4.40 -8.53 2.55
C LYS A 70 -3.97 -9.08 3.91
N THR A 71 -4.82 -9.90 4.55
CA THR A 71 -4.50 -10.53 5.84
C THR A 71 -3.22 -11.37 5.82
N VAL A 72 -2.98 -12.12 4.73
CA VAL A 72 -1.77 -12.94 4.62
C VAL A 72 -0.54 -12.12 4.30
N LEU A 73 -0.64 -11.08 3.47
CA LEU A 73 0.44 -10.13 3.22
C LEU A 73 0.83 -9.44 4.53
N ASP A 74 -0.14 -8.89 5.26
CA ASP A 74 0.07 -8.24 6.55
C ASP A 74 0.83 -9.17 7.51
N ARG A 75 0.36 -10.41 7.67
CA ARG A 75 1.04 -11.41 8.50
C ARG A 75 2.48 -11.63 8.06
N ILE A 76 2.74 -11.81 6.76
CA ILE A 76 4.09 -12.09 6.25
C ILE A 76 5.01 -10.89 6.48
N LEU A 77 4.56 -9.68 6.14
CA LEU A 77 5.36 -8.45 6.29
C LEU A 77 5.67 -8.20 7.78
N LEU A 78 4.66 -8.28 8.66
CA LEU A 78 4.82 -8.08 10.10
C LEU A 78 5.76 -9.10 10.74
N THR A 79 5.68 -10.37 10.35
CA THR A 79 6.54 -11.41 10.91
C THR A 79 7.94 -11.42 10.30
N THR A 80 8.13 -10.88 9.09
CA THR A 80 9.46 -10.79 8.46
C THR A 80 10.24 -9.58 8.98
N THR A 81 9.57 -8.43 9.06
CA THR A 81 10.21 -7.14 9.34
C THR A 81 10.07 -6.74 10.81
N GLY A 82 9.03 -7.23 11.47
CA GLY A 82 8.69 -6.87 12.84
C GLY A 82 7.59 -5.79 12.87
N PRO A 83 6.60 -5.91 13.76
CA PRO A 83 5.44 -5.01 13.77
C PRO A 83 5.80 -3.56 14.14
N GLY A 84 6.81 -3.35 14.97
CA GLY A 84 7.29 -2.02 15.37
C GLY A 84 8.35 -1.42 14.42
N ALA A 85 8.69 -2.08 13.31
CA ALA A 85 9.70 -1.57 12.40
C ALA A 85 9.23 -0.26 11.75
N PRO A 86 10.09 0.78 11.66
CA PRO A 86 9.74 2.01 10.98
C PRO A 86 9.45 1.74 9.51
N ALA A 87 8.32 2.25 9.03
CA ALA A 87 7.86 2.08 7.66
C ALA A 87 7.19 3.36 7.15
N CYS A 88 6.95 3.39 5.84
CA CYS A 88 6.32 4.47 5.13
C CYS A 88 5.27 3.89 4.19
N LEU A 89 4.17 4.62 4.04
CA LEU A 89 3.04 4.24 3.20
C LEU A 89 2.68 5.41 2.30
N ALA A 90 2.37 5.09 1.04
CA ALA A 90 1.68 5.99 0.13
C ALA A 90 0.32 5.39 -0.22
N SER A 91 -0.70 6.23 -0.17
CA SER A 91 -2.08 5.87 -0.49
C SER A 91 -2.63 6.92 -1.43
N TYR A 92 -3.36 6.49 -2.47
CA TYR A 92 -3.99 7.40 -3.42
C TYR A 92 -5.01 8.32 -2.72
N ASP A 93 -4.91 9.63 -2.89
CA ASP A 93 -5.90 10.60 -2.39
C ASP A 93 -7.17 10.54 -3.27
N ALA A 94 -8.08 9.62 -2.94
CA ALA A 94 -9.28 9.30 -3.72
C ALA A 94 -10.35 10.41 -3.73
N ASP A 95 -10.16 11.48 -2.95
CA ASP A 95 -11.06 12.62 -2.91
C ASP A 95 -10.32 13.96 -3.00
N PRO A 96 -9.81 14.33 -4.19
CA PRO A 96 -9.06 15.57 -4.37
C PRO A 96 -9.92 16.84 -4.29
N GLY A 97 -11.23 16.74 -4.03
CA GLY A 97 -12.19 17.84 -4.18
C GLY A 97 -13.08 18.15 -2.97
N SER A 98 -13.16 17.30 -1.94
CA SER A 98 -14.14 17.50 -0.88
C SER A 98 -13.80 18.56 0.15
N GLY A 99 -12.52 18.89 0.37
CA GLY A 99 -12.15 19.77 1.48
C GLY A 99 -12.77 19.34 2.82
N THR A 100 -13.17 18.06 2.96
CA THR A 100 -13.83 17.57 4.17
C THR A 100 -12.78 17.25 5.20
N GLU A 101 -12.98 17.83 6.39
CA GLU A 101 -12.46 17.30 7.63
C GLU A 101 -12.57 15.77 7.63
N LEU A 102 -11.39 15.18 7.74
CA LEU A 102 -11.12 13.76 7.84
C LEU A 102 -11.80 13.24 9.11
N LEU A 103 -13.04 12.74 8.99
CA LEU A 103 -13.73 12.08 10.10
C LEU A 103 -13.10 10.69 10.29
N ILE A 104 -12.04 10.62 11.09
CA ILE A 104 -11.62 9.34 11.69
C ILE A 104 -12.68 8.95 12.71
N THR A 105 -13.56 8.00 12.40
CA THR A 105 -14.41 7.41 13.44
C THR A 105 -13.68 6.25 14.13
N SER A 106 -13.32 6.46 15.39
CA SER A 106 -12.87 5.39 16.29
C SER A 106 -14.03 4.41 16.52
N THR A 107 -13.83 3.12 16.20
CA THR A 107 -14.89 2.11 16.26
C THR A 107 -15.17 1.62 17.70
N GLY A 108 -16.45 1.69 18.08
CA GLY A 108 -17.05 0.96 19.20
C GLY A 108 -18.54 0.71 18.94
N PRO A 109 -19.17 -0.36 19.48
CA PRO A 109 -20.53 -0.75 19.08
C PRO A 109 -21.62 0.05 19.84
N GLY A 110 -22.03 1.21 19.30
CA GLY A 110 -23.27 2.00 19.55
C GLY A 110 -23.69 2.36 21.00
N PRO A 111 -24.76 3.18 21.23
CA PRO A 111 -25.42 4.19 20.41
C PRO A 111 -25.33 5.62 21.03
N ALA A 112 -25.90 6.61 20.31
CA ALA A 112 -26.09 8.03 20.64
C ALA A 112 -24.84 8.93 20.56
N SER A 113 -25.02 10.03 19.83
CA SER A 113 -24.02 11.02 19.44
C SER A 113 -23.07 11.46 20.57
N PRO A 114 -21.77 11.66 20.31
CA PRO A 114 -20.88 12.24 21.29
C PRO A 114 -21.06 13.78 21.37
N PRO A 115 -20.73 14.39 22.53
CA PRO A 115 -20.75 15.83 22.73
C PRO A 115 -19.62 16.53 21.95
N GLU A 116 -19.87 17.77 21.51
CA GLU A 116 -19.08 18.60 20.57
C GLU A 116 -17.69 19.06 21.06
N ASP A 117 -17.10 18.45 22.11
CA ASP A 117 -15.83 18.90 22.70
C ASP A 117 -14.74 17.82 22.77
N ALA A 118 -14.80 16.80 21.92
CA ALA A 118 -13.68 15.88 21.74
C ALA A 118 -12.60 16.56 20.89
N VAL A 119 -11.54 17.04 21.54
CA VAL A 119 -10.29 17.44 20.87
C VAL A 119 -9.84 16.29 19.98
N SER A 120 -9.93 16.45 18.65
CA SER A 120 -9.48 15.48 17.67
C SER A 120 -8.02 15.12 17.94
N ALA A 121 -7.76 13.84 18.19
CA ALA A 121 -6.42 13.30 18.04
C ALA A 121 -6.03 13.41 16.56
N ASP A 122 -4.84 13.95 16.28
CA ASP A 122 -4.24 14.20 14.96
C ASP A 122 -4.90 13.41 13.82
N SER A 123 -5.67 14.11 12.98
CA SER A 123 -6.19 13.50 11.75
C SER A 123 -5.00 13.10 10.88
N PRO A 124 -5.07 12.00 10.09
CA PRO A 124 -3.95 11.54 9.29
C PRO A 124 -3.53 12.62 8.28
N GLY A 125 -4.46 13.52 7.92
CA GLY A 125 -4.23 14.69 7.09
C GLY A 125 -3.31 15.75 7.70
N ASP A 126 -3.14 15.81 9.03
CA ASP A 126 -2.28 16.79 9.70
C ASP A 126 -0.80 16.35 9.71
N ILE A 127 -0.55 15.06 9.53
CA ILE A 127 0.78 14.44 9.51
C ILE A 127 1.17 13.91 8.13
N ALA A 128 0.21 13.79 7.20
CA ALA A 128 0.46 13.32 5.85
C ALA A 128 1.07 14.41 4.96
N GLU A 129 2.07 14.02 4.17
CA GLU A 129 2.59 14.84 3.09
C GLU A 129 1.85 14.48 1.79
N ARG A 130 1.49 15.49 0.99
CA ARG A 130 0.88 15.28 -0.32
C ARG A 130 1.93 15.37 -1.42
N VAL A 131 1.97 14.35 -2.28
CA VAL A 131 2.81 14.35 -3.49
C VAL A 131 1.91 14.16 -4.71
N SER A 132 1.97 15.11 -5.64
CA SER A 132 1.21 15.04 -6.89
C SER A 132 2.05 14.39 -8.00
N GLY A 133 1.50 13.34 -8.61
CA GLY A 133 1.96 12.70 -9.84
C GLY A 133 0.85 12.69 -10.89
N HIS A 134 0.67 11.57 -11.59
CA HIS A 134 -0.52 11.32 -12.40
C HIS A 134 -1.80 11.31 -11.54
N ILE A 135 -1.66 10.93 -10.27
CA ILE A 135 -2.62 11.07 -9.18
C ILE A 135 -1.94 11.69 -7.94
N THR A 136 -2.73 12.20 -7.00
CA THR A 136 -2.23 12.71 -5.71
C THR A 136 -2.10 11.57 -4.71
N TYR A 137 -0.99 11.53 -3.97
CA TYR A 137 -0.74 10.56 -2.91
C TYR A 137 -0.70 11.23 -1.54
N LEU A 138 -1.25 10.55 -0.54
CA LEU A 138 -1.06 10.81 0.88
C LEU A 138 0.08 9.92 1.39
N LEU A 139 1.13 10.55 1.92
CA LEU A 139 2.29 9.85 2.47
C LEU A 139 2.37 10.01 3.98
N VAL A 140 2.53 8.89 4.67
CA VAL A 140 2.71 8.85 6.13
C VAL A 140 3.84 7.90 6.50
N ALA A 141 4.42 8.10 7.68
CA ALA A 141 5.34 7.17 8.31
C ALA A 141 4.75 6.61 9.61
N GLY A 142 5.39 5.59 10.16
CA GLY A 142 4.97 4.99 11.44
C GLY A 142 5.47 3.54 11.57
N PRO A 143 5.07 2.84 12.64
CA PRO A 143 5.41 1.43 12.79
C PRO A 143 4.61 0.60 11.78
N LEU A 144 5.23 -0.44 11.22
CA LEU A 144 4.66 -1.26 10.15
C LEU A 144 3.26 -1.82 10.50
N GLN A 145 3.03 -2.23 11.74
CA GLN A 145 1.71 -2.71 12.20
C GLN A 145 0.57 -1.71 12.01
N ASP A 146 0.89 -0.42 11.96
CA ASP A 146 -0.07 0.64 11.77
C ASP A 146 -0.26 0.95 10.27
N LEU A 147 0.62 0.49 9.39
CA LEU A 147 0.65 0.86 7.97
C LEU A 147 0.28 -0.30 7.01
N VAL A 148 0.19 -1.53 7.50
CA VAL A 148 -0.29 -2.67 6.70
C VAL A 148 -1.77 -2.52 6.29
N TYR A 149 -2.22 -3.26 5.27
CA TYR A 149 -3.54 -3.07 4.65
C TYR A 149 -4.69 -3.00 5.65
N THR A 150 -4.81 -4.03 6.50
CA THR A 150 -5.94 -4.15 7.42
C THR A 150 -5.98 -3.03 8.46
N ALA A 151 -4.81 -2.60 8.95
CA ALA A 151 -4.72 -1.52 9.92
C ALA A 151 -4.92 -0.13 9.28
N TRP A 152 -4.40 0.07 8.06
CA TRP A 152 -4.53 1.32 7.34
C TRP A 152 -5.97 1.57 6.90
N GLU A 153 -6.57 0.61 6.18
CA GLU A 153 -7.92 0.73 5.62
C GLU A 153 -8.98 0.86 6.71
N ALA A 154 -8.81 0.21 7.86
CA ALA A 154 -9.73 0.31 8.99
C ALA A 154 -9.79 1.71 9.64
N ARG A 155 -8.93 2.65 9.26
CA ARG A 155 -8.99 4.06 9.73
C ARG A 155 -10.00 4.91 8.95
N TRP A 156 -10.53 4.38 7.86
CA TRP A 156 -11.33 5.14 6.90
C TRP A 156 -12.72 4.51 6.77
N ASP A 157 -13.73 5.36 6.69
CA ASP A 157 -15.12 4.93 6.42
C ASP A 157 -15.37 4.66 4.92
N TYR A 158 -14.34 4.79 4.10
CA TYR A 158 -14.33 4.56 2.66
C TYR A 158 -13.04 3.83 2.24
N GLU A 159 -13.01 3.34 1.01
CA GLU A 159 -11.84 2.60 0.50
C GLU A 159 -10.64 3.52 0.33
N GLN A 160 -9.61 3.27 1.14
CA GLN A 160 -8.35 4.02 1.11
C GLN A 160 -7.19 3.05 0.86
N PRO A 161 -6.91 2.70 -0.41
CA PRO A 161 -6.04 1.57 -0.73
C PRO A 161 -4.57 1.88 -0.46
N VAL A 162 -3.83 0.88 0.03
CA VAL A 162 -2.37 0.96 0.12
C VAL A 162 -1.79 0.88 -1.30
N THR A 163 -1.25 1.99 -1.81
CA THR A 163 -0.63 2.03 -3.14
C THR A 163 0.84 1.67 -3.09
N MET A 164 1.57 2.12 -2.07
CA MET A 164 2.92 1.65 -1.79
C MET A 164 3.15 1.52 -0.29
N LEU A 165 3.97 0.54 0.08
CA LEU A 165 4.40 0.31 1.46
C LEU A 165 5.86 -0.15 1.45
N TRP A 166 6.69 0.44 2.30
CA TRP A 166 8.10 0.06 2.42
C TRP A 166 8.63 0.33 3.84
N PRO A 167 9.58 -0.47 4.35
CA PRO A 167 10.29 -0.18 5.58
C PRO A 167 11.28 0.98 5.35
N ALA A 168 11.64 1.70 6.41
CA ALA A 168 12.54 2.84 6.32
C ALA A 168 13.95 2.46 5.79
N ASP A 169 14.38 1.23 6.02
CA ASP A 169 15.64 0.68 5.50
C ASP A 169 15.55 0.19 4.04
N ARG A 170 14.35 0.25 3.44
CA ARG A 170 14.06 -0.12 2.05
C ARG A 170 14.43 -1.56 1.69
N THR A 171 14.50 -2.47 2.66
CA THR A 171 14.82 -3.89 2.44
C THR A 171 13.79 -4.64 1.58
N TRP A 172 12.57 -4.12 1.49
CA TRP A 172 11.56 -4.53 0.51
C TRP A 172 10.70 -3.33 0.11
N CYS A 173 9.92 -3.46 -0.95
CA CYS A 173 8.89 -2.49 -1.32
C CYS A 173 7.71 -3.21 -1.94
N LEU A 174 6.52 -2.87 -1.47
CA LEU A 174 5.25 -3.30 -2.04
C LEU A 174 4.67 -2.15 -2.85
N SER A 175 4.16 -2.43 -4.04
CA SER A 175 3.40 -1.50 -4.88
C SER A 175 2.13 -2.17 -5.41
N SER A 176 0.99 -1.56 -5.15
CA SER A 176 -0.33 -2.00 -5.59
C SER A 176 -1.03 -0.84 -6.30
N ASP A 177 -0.69 -0.67 -7.58
CA ASP A 177 -1.28 0.34 -8.43
C ASP A 177 -2.78 0.02 -8.68
N PRO A 178 -3.70 1.00 -8.53
CA PRO A 178 -5.13 0.77 -8.74
C PRO A 178 -5.50 0.36 -10.17
N ASP A 179 -4.67 0.70 -11.16
CA ASP A 179 -4.91 0.33 -12.56
C ASP A 179 -4.38 -1.08 -12.91
N LEU A 180 -3.66 -1.72 -11.98
CA LEU A 180 -3.10 -3.05 -12.16
C LEU A 180 -3.92 -4.13 -11.45
N SER A 181 -4.04 -5.29 -12.10
CA SER A 181 -4.71 -6.47 -11.54
C SER A 181 -3.80 -7.32 -10.63
N TYR A 182 -2.71 -6.74 -10.13
CA TYR A 182 -1.72 -7.40 -9.32
C TYR A 182 -0.95 -6.41 -8.45
N THR A 183 -0.42 -6.91 -7.34
CA THR A 183 0.51 -6.19 -6.46
C THR A 183 1.92 -6.71 -6.73
N VAL A 184 2.90 -5.82 -6.84
CA VAL A 184 4.31 -6.18 -7.03
C VAL A 184 5.08 -5.97 -5.72
N LEU A 185 5.95 -6.90 -5.39
CA LEU A 185 6.84 -6.83 -4.24
C LEU A 185 8.29 -7.05 -4.68
N GLY A 186 9.13 -6.05 -4.42
CA GLY A 186 10.58 -6.16 -4.53
C GLY A 186 11.14 -6.55 -3.16
N CYS A 187 11.91 -7.63 -3.06
CA CYS A 187 12.37 -8.14 -1.78
C CYS A 187 13.62 -9.02 -1.87
N ASP A 188 14.11 -9.43 -0.70
CA ASP A 188 15.15 -10.44 -0.57
C ASP A 188 14.62 -11.87 -0.80
N ARG A 189 15.55 -12.84 -0.83
CA ARG A 189 15.22 -14.25 -1.00
C ARG A 189 14.30 -14.81 0.09
N THR A 190 14.48 -14.35 1.33
CA THR A 190 13.75 -14.89 2.48
C THR A 190 12.27 -14.53 2.37
N LEU A 191 11.97 -13.25 2.12
CA LEU A 191 10.61 -12.76 1.93
C LEU A 191 9.99 -13.34 0.64
N ALA A 192 10.74 -13.40 -0.46
CA ALA A 192 10.29 -14.00 -1.71
C ALA A 192 9.82 -15.46 -1.52
N ALA A 193 10.61 -16.27 -0.82
CA ALA A 193 10.26 -17.67 -0.54
C ALA A 193 8.97 -17.79 0.30
N ARG A 194 8.76 -16.88 1.26
CA ARG A 194 7.53 -16.87 2.08
C ARG A 194 6.30 -16.49 1.26
N LEU A 195 6.41 -15.51 0.37
CA LEU A 195 5.32 -15.09 -0.51
C LEU A 195 4.92 -16.22 -1.47
N LEU A 196 5.90 -16.86 -2.11
CA LEU A 196 5.68 -17.95 -3.06
C LEU A 196 5.12 -19.21 -2.41
N ALA A 197 5.39 -19.43 -1.11
CA ALA A 197 4.89 -20.59 -0.38
C ALA A 197 3.40 -20.50 0.00
N GLU A 198 2.76 -19.34 -0.14
CA GLU A 198 1.41 -19.08 0.36
C GLU A 198 0.39 -19.14 -0.80
N PRO A 199 -0.39 -20.24 -0.93
CA PRO A 199 -1.21 -20.47 -2.11
C PRO A 199 -2.29 -19.41 -2.34
N VAL A 200 -2.78 -18.81 -1.24
CA VAL A 200 -3.80 -17.77 -1.28
C VAL A 200 -3.33 -16.50 -1.99
N LEU A 201 -2.02 -16.22 -1.96
CA LEU A 201 -1.46 -15.06 -2.63
C LEU A 201 -1.43 -15.23 -4.15
N ARG A 202 -1.54 -16.48 -4.65
CA ARG A 202 -1.32 -16.77 -6.08
C ARG A 202 -0.02 -16.14 -6.59
N ALA A 203 0.99 -16.04 -5.73
CA ALA A 203 2.23 -15.31 -6.00
C ALA A 203 3.05 -15.95 -7.13
N ARG A 204 3.75 -15.14 -7.92
CA ARG A 204 4.61 -15.54 -9.03
C ARG A 204 5.89 -14.72 -9.02
N GLN A 205 6.98 -15.32 -9.45
CA GLN A 205 8.21 -14.58 -9.71
C GLN A 205 8.13 -13.90 -11.08
N MET A 206 8.59 -12.66 -11.16
CA MET A 206 8.74 -11.89 -12.40
C MET A 206 10.18 -11.96 -12.92
#